data_AF-A0A8T5KQ24-F1
#
_entry.id   AF-A0A8T5KQ24-F1
#
_cell.length_a   1.000
_cell.length_b   1.000
_cell.length_c   1.000
_cell.angle_alpha   90.00
_cell.angle_beta   90.00
_cell.angle_gamma   90.00
#
_symmetry.space_group_name_H-M   'P 1'
#
loop_
_entity.id
_entity.type
_entity.pdbx_description
1 polymer ?
#
loop_
_entity_poly.entity_id
_entity_poly.type
_entity_poly.pdbx_seq_one_letter_code
_entity_poly.pdbx_strand_id
1 'polypeptide(L)'
;MNVKFKLLAYEKFKKDGFEALIHDLKESKIVLIDAKLSSEQEAYVIEETMKQIGDKFSGIELASLSLLNEEALGGFEKFKNAILETIIGKKRGFTIIGPAKIVHKIKKNPEELTLLM
;
A
#
# COMPACT_ATOMS: atom_id res chain seq x y z
N MET A 1 -11.47 -13.80 -2.07
CA MET A 1 -10.41 -13.40 -1.11
C MET A 1 -10.88 -12.08 -0.51
N ASN A 2 -11.07 -11.97 0.80
CA ASN A 2 -11.64 -10.77 1.39
C ASN A 2 -10.50 -9.77 1.72
N VAL A 3 -10.02 -9.06 0.70
CA VAL A 3 -8.94 -8.08 0.86
C VAL A 3 -9.52 -6.80 1.45
N LYS A 4 -8.99 -6.35 2.60
CA LYS A 4 -9.46 -5.14 3.28
C LYS A 4 -8.48 -4.00 3.05
N PHE A 5 -9.00 -2.85 2.62
CA PHE A 5 -8.24 -1.62 2.50
C PHE A 5 -8.36 -0.77 3.75
N LYS A 6 -7.25 -0.14 4.15
CA LYS A 6 -7.22 0.84 5.25
C LYS A 6 -6.48 2.09 4.80
N LEU A 7 -7.15 3.24 4.88
CA LEU A 7 -6.50 4.53 4.72
C LEU A 7 -5.80 4.93 6.04
N LEU A 8 -4.53 5.30 5.93
CA LEU A 8 -3.70 5.78 7.04
C LEU A 8 -3.21 7.19 6.71
N ALA A 9 -3.59 8.17 7.53
CA ALA A 9 -3.07 9.52 7.40
C ALA A 9 -1.56 9.54 7.69
N TYR A 10 -0.78 10.23 6.86
CA TYR A 10 0.67 10.35 6.98
C TYR A 10 1.11 10.93 8.33
N GLU A 11 0.38 11.91 8.86
CA GLU A 11 0.67 12.45 10.20
C GLU A 11 0.47 11.41 11.30
N LYS A 12 -0.49 10.50 11.12
CA LYS A 12 -0.69 9.37 12.03
C LYS A 12 0.42 8.34 11.89
N PHE A 13 0.85 8.03 10.66
CA PHE A 13 2.02 7.19 10.42
C PHE A 13 3.29 7.77 11.06
N LYS A 14 3.54 9.08 10.94
CA LYS A 14 4.68 9.74 11.59
C LYS A 14 4.63 9.66 13.12
N LYS A 15 3.43 9.71 13.70
CA LYS A 15 3.25 9.68 15.15
C LYS A 15 3.36 8.26 15.71
N ASP A 16 2.67 7.31 15.08
CA ASP A 16 2.51 5.94 15.59
C ASP A 16 3.58 4.98 15.02
N GLY A 17 4.29 5.38 13.97
CA GLY A 17 5.39 4.63 13.38
C GLY A 17 4.98 3.30 12.74
N PHE A 18 5.92 2.34 12.76
CA PHE A 18 5.75 1.02 12.15
C PHE A 18 4.78 0.11 12.94
N GLU A 19 4.64 0.31 14.25
CA GLU A 19 3.83 -0.57 15.12
C GLU A 19 2.35 -0.59 14.73
N ALA A 20 1.79 0.58 14.40
CA ALA A 20 0.41 0.67 13.91
C ALA A 20 0.23 0.00 12.55
N LEU A 21 1.27 0.03 11.71
CA LEU A 21 1.25 -0.52 10.36
C LEU A 21 1.34 -2.05 10.36
N ILE A 22 2.26 -2.63 11.16
CA ILE A 22 2.53 -4.07 11.14
C ILE A 22 1.35 -4.93 11.59
N HIS A 23 0.54 -4.42 12.53
CA HIS A 23 -0.68 -5.11 12.95
C HIS A 23 -1.64 -5.31 11.77
N ASP A 24 -1.91 -4.23 11.02
CA ASP A 24 -2.81 -4.30 9.87
C ASP A 24 -2.25 -5.19 8.74
N LEU A 25 -0.93 -5.13 8.51
CA LEU A 25 -0.28 -5.94 7.48
C LEU A 25 -0.33 -7.45 7.83
N LYS A 26 -0.09 -7.82 9.09
CA LYS A 26 -0.22 -9.22 9.54
C LYS A 26 -1.66 -9.73 9.44
N GLU A 27 -2.65 -8.85 9.58
CA GLU A 27 -4.08 -9.15 9.35
C GLU A 27 -4.50 -9.15 7.87
N SER A 28 -3.55 -9.21 6.95
CA SER A 28 -3.82 -9.27 5.51
C SER A 28 -4.52 -8.04 4.92
N LYS A 29 -4.38 -6.87 5.57
CA LYS A 29 -4.89 -5.60 5.05
C LYS A 29 -3.89 -4.95 4.11
N ILE A 30 -4.40 -4.21 3.13
CA ILE A 30 -3.61 -3.28 2.33
C ILE A 30 -3.78 -1.89 2.94
N VAL A 31 -2.66 -1.27 3.28
CA VAL A 31 -2.61 0.06 3.88
C VAL A 31 -2.23 1.09 2.82
N LEU A 32 -3.05 2.14 2.73
CA LEU A 32 -2.87 3.28 1.85
C LEU A 32 -2.44 4.47 2.71
N ILE A 33 -1.22 4.96 2.51
CA ILE A 33 -0.74 6.18 3.16
C ILE A 33 -0.98 7.36 2.23
N ASP A 34 -1.64 8.41 2.72
CA ASP A 34 -2.02 9.61 1.95
C ASP A 34 -0.85 10.59 1.68
N ALA A 35 0.37 10.05 1.60
CA ALA A 35 1.58 10.72 1.19
C ALA A 35 2.56 9.69 0.59
N LYS A 36 3.46 10.18 -0.26
CA LYS A 36 4.66 9.44 -0.64
C LYS A 36 5.64 9.38 0.54
N LEU A 37 6.05 8.17 0.94
CA LEU A 37 7.13 7.98 1.91
C LEU A 37 8.47 8.36 1.27
N SER A 38 9.37 8.93 2.07
CA SER A 38 10.76 9.12 1.64
C SER A 38 11.48 7.78 1.54
N SER A 39 12.58 7.72 0.79
CA SER A 39 13.38 6.50 0.64
C SER A 39 13.85 5.94 1.98
N GLU A 40 14.16 6.82 2.94
CA GLU A 40 14.57 6.44 4.30
C GLU A 40 13.41 5.83 5.08
N GLN A 41 12.20 6.37 4.92
CA GLN A 41 10.99 5.83 5.55
C GLN A 41 10.61 4.47 4.95
N GLU A 42 10.72 4.31 3.64
CA GLU A 42 10.51 3.03 2.97
C GLU A 42 11.52 1.98 3.44
N ALA A 43 12.81 2.34 3.47
CA ALA A 43 13.87 1.46 3.95
C ALA A 43 13.62 1.03 5.40
N TYR A 44 13.22 1.97 6.27
CA TYR A 44 12.86 1.66 7.65
C TYR A 44 11.70 0.65 7.74
N VAL A 45 10.62 0.87 6.98
CA VAL A 45 9.47 -0.05 6.97
C VAL A 45 9.85 -1.44 6.45
N ILE A 46 10.72 -1.52 5.44
CA ILE A 46 11.26 -2.79 4.95
C ILE A 46 12.09 -3.48 6.03
N GLU A 47 13.02 -2.76 6.65
CA GLU A 47 13.92 -3.30 7.68
C GLU A 47 13.13 -3.88 8.85
N GLU A 48 12.18 -3.11 9.38
CA GLU A 48 11.31 -3.57 10.47
C GLU A 48 10.43 -4.74 10.07
N THR A 49 9.99 -4.79 8.80
CA THR A 49 9.26 -5.94 8.27
C THR A 49 10.13 -7.19 8.24
N MET A 50 11.38 -7.09 7.79
CA MET A 50 12.29 -8.24 7.72
C MET A 50 12.51 -8.88 9.10
N LYS A 51 12.55 -8.08 10.17
CA LYS A 51 12.62 -8.55 11.56
C LYS A 51 11.38 -9.34 12.00
N GLN A 52 10.26 -9.18 11.30
CA GLN A 52 8.94 -9.76 11.64
C GLN A 52 8.54 -10.93 10.72
N ILE A 53 9.35 -11.27 9.71
CA ILE A 53 9.06 -12.36 8.78
C ILE A 53 9.11 -13.71 9.49
N GLY A 54 8.18 -14.58 9.14
CA GLY A 54 8.13 -15.98 9.60
C GLY A 54 7.07 -16.75 8.84
N ASP A 55 6.75 -17.96 9.30
CA ASP A 55 5.88 -18.90 8.56
C ASP A 55 4.51 -18.33 8.17
N LYS A 56 3.95 -17.45 9.01
CA LYS A 56 2.63 -16.84 8.82
C LYS A 56 2.67 -15.49 8.11
N PHE A 57 3.83 -14.84 8.00
CA PHE A 57 3.98 -13.52 7.42
C PHE A 57 5.23 -13.45 6.55
N SER A 58 5.02 -13.45 5.23
CA SER A 58 6.10 -13.54 4.23
C SER A 58 6.72 -12.18 3.89
N GLY A 59 6.42 -11.13 4.66
CA GLY A 59 6.86 -9.77 4.38
C GLY A 59 5.86 -8.97 3.54
N ILE A 60 6.33 -7.82 3.05
CA ILE A 60 5.51 -6.78 2.42
C ILE A 60 6.01 -6.47 1.01
N GLU A 61 5.13 -5.86 0.24
CA GLU A 61 5.50 -5.06 -0.91
C GLU A 61 5.01 -3.63 -0.70
N LEU A 62 5.81 -2.67 -1.17
CA LEU A 62 5.51 -1.25 -1.17
C LEU A 62 5.54 -0.71 -2.59
N ALA A 63 4.64 0.22 -2.87
CA ALA A 63 4.61 0.99 -4.09
C ALA A 63 4.31 2.45 -3.75
N SER A 64 5.29 3.32 -3.94
CA SER A 64 5.12 4.76 -3.85
C SER A 64 4.79 5.33 -5.22
N LEU A 65 3.67 6.06 -5.31
CA LEU A 65 3.24 6.71 -6.53
C LEU A 65 3.32 8.22 -6.39
N SER A 66 4.01 8.83 -7.34
CA SER A 66 3.99 10.28 -7.58
C SER A 66 2.89 10.59 -8.59
N LEU A 67 2.10 11.63 -8.34
CA LEU A 67 1.11 12.16 -9.27
C LEU A 67 1.82 12.89 -10.42
N LEU A 68 2.56 12.18 -11.26
CA LEU A 68 3.16 12.75 -12.47
C LEU A 68 3.05 11.77 -13.63
N ASN A 69 2.28 12.21 -14.62
CA ASN A 69 2.14 11.76 -16.01
C ASN A 69 1.20 10.57 -16.29
N GLU A 70 0.32 10.82 -17.26
CA GLU A 70 -0.83 10.00 -17.71
C GLU A 70 -0.44 8.84 -18.66
N GLU A 71 0.85 8.53 -18.81
CA GLU A 71 1.32 7.63 -19.88
C GLU A 71 1.76 6.27 -19.34
N ALA A 72 0.80 5.45 -18.90
CA ALA A 72 0.98 4.00 -18.84
C ALA A 72 -0.38 3.28 -18.88
N LEU A 73 -0.79 2.80 -20.04
CA LEU A 73 -2.01 1.98 -20.19
C LEU A 73 -1.77 0.57 -19.62
N GLY A 74 -2.05 0.37 -18.33
CA GLY A 74 -2.01 -0.94 -17.66
C GLY A 74 -3.10 -1.11 -16.59
N GLY A 75 -3.49 -2.35 -16.27
CA GLY A 75 -4.56 -2.64 -15.30
C GLY A 75 -4.33 -2.06 -13.89
N PHE A 76 -3.07 -1.82 -13.52
CA PHE A 76 -2.70 -1.14 -12.27
C PHE A 76 -3.09 0.35 -12.24
N GLU A 77 -3.13 1.02 -13.39
CA GLU A 77 -3.55 2.44 -13.49
C GLU A 77 -5.07 2.60 -13.33
N LYS A 78 -5.88 1.59 -13.70
CA LYS A 78 -7.32 1.59 -13.40
C LYS A 78 -7.58 1.49 -11.89
N PHE A 79 -6.85 0.61 -11.21
CA PHE A 79 -6.90 0.50 -9.75
C PHE A 79 -6.42 1.78 -9.06
N LYS A 80 -5.33 2.37 -9.56
CA LYS A 80 -4.84 3.70 -9.16
C LYS A 80 -5.95 4.75 -9.29
N ASN A 81 -6.62 4.84 -10.44
CA ASN A 81 -7.65 5.84 -10.66
C ASN A 81 -8.86 5.67 -9.72
N ALA A 82 -9.34 4.44 -9.49
CA ALA A 82 -10.45 4.18 -8.56
C ALA A 82 -10.12 4.57 -7.10
N ILE A 83 -8.88 4.31 -6.67
CA ILE A 83 -8.41 4.70 -5.33
C ILE A 83 -8.16 6.21 -5.24
N LEU A 84 -7.58 6.80 -6.28
CA LEU A 84 -7.35 8.24 -6.37
C LEU A 84 -8.67 9.00 -6.30
N GLU A 85 -9.67 8.63 -7.10
CA GLU A 85 -11.00 9.25 -7.10
C GLU A 85 -11.64 9.31 -5.70
N THR A 86 -11.40 8.28 -4.88
CA THR A 86 -11.90 8.20 -3.51
C THR A 86 -11.10 9.08 -2.52
N ILE A 87 -9.85 9.45 -2.85
CA ILE A 87 -8.87 10.09 -1.95
C ILE A 87 -8.48 11.51 -2.43
N ILE A 88 -8.98 12.00 -3.58
CA ILE A 88 -8.66 13.30 -4.23
C ILE A 88 -8.99 14.51 -3.33
N GLY A 89 -8.12 14.76 -2.37
CA GLY A 89 -8.03 15.98 -1.58
C GLY A 89 -6.59 16.35 -1.23
N LYS A 90 -5.63 15.43 -1.36
CA LYS A 90 -4.23 15.66 -0.99
C LYS A 90 -3.28 15.43 -2.18
N LYS A 91 -2.72 16.52 -2.71
CA LYS A 91 -1.72 16.54 -3.81
C LYS A 91 -0.35 15.92 -3.46
N ARG A 92 -0.24 15.12 -2.39
CA ARG A 92 1.05 14.68 -1.82
C ARG A 92 1.54 13.31 -2.33
N GLY A 93 0.87 12.74 -3.33
CA GLY A 93 1.09 11.36 -3.74
C GLY A 93 0.59 10.38 -2.68
N PHE A 94 0.85 9.09 -2.86
CA PHE A 94 0.41 8.06 -1.94
C PHE A 94 1.37 6.87 -1.95
N THR A 95 1.38 6.13 -0.83
CA THR A 95 2.17 4.91 -0.68
C THR A 95 1.23 3.75 -0.39
N ILE A 96 1.29 2.70 -1.20
CA ILE A 96 0.57 1.45 -0.95
C ILE A 96 1.53 0.49 -0.26
N ILE A 97 1.08 -0.13 0.83
CA ILE A 97 1.84 -1.17 1.54
C ILE A 97 0.90 -2.34 1.79
N GLY A 98 1.32 -3.55 1.44
CA GLY A 98 0.52 -4.75 1.67
C GLY A 98 1.36 -6.00 1.79
N PRO A 99 0.77 -7.13 2.24
CA PRO A 99 1.47 -8.40 2.30
C PRO A 99 1.90 -8.84 0.90
N ALA A 100 3.14 -9.29 0.76
CA ALA A 100 3.72 -9.61 -0.56
C ALA A 100 2.85 -10.59 -1.37
N LYS A 101 2.29 -11.62 -0.72
CA LYS A 101 1.40 -12.59 -1.39
C LYS A 101 0.15 -11.95 -2.00
N ILE A 102 -0.42 -10.93 -1.33
CA ILE A 102 -1.63 -10.24 -1.78
C ILE A 102 -1.27 -9.26 -2.90
N VAL A 103 -0.23 -8.45 -2.71
CA VAL A 103 0.22 -7.46 -3.70
C VAL A 103 0.69 -8.14 -5.00
N HIS A 104 1.43 -9.24 -4.90
CA HIS A 104 1.84 -10.04 -6.05
C HIS A 104 0.65 -10.62 -6.82
N LYS A 105 -0.38 -11.09 -6.11
CA LYS A 105 -1.61 -11.61 -6.74
C LYS A 105 -2.36 -10.50 -7.49
N ILE A 106 -2.46 -9.33 -6.87
CA ILE A 106 -3.04 -8.12 -7.46
C ILE A 106 -2.30 -7.70 -8.72
N LYS A 107 -0.96 -7.68 -8.69
CA LYS A 107 -0.14 -7.33 -9.86
C LYS A 107 -0.35 -8.30 -11.02
N LYS A 108 -0.56 -9.59 -10.72
CA LYS A 108 -0.87 -10.61 -11.74
C LYS A 108 -2.27 -10.47 -12.32
N ASN A 109 -3.27 -10.23 -11.48
CA ASN A 109 -4.69 -10.15 -11.85
C ASN A 109 -5.34 -8.88 -11.28
N PRO A 110 -5.09 -7.69 -11.86
CA PRO A 110 -5.57 -6.42 -11.32
C PRO A 110 -7.10 -6.29 -11.35
N GLU A 111 -7.80 -6.97 -12.26
CA GLU A 111 -9.28 -7.01 -12.28
C GLU A 111 -9.92 -7.64 -11.04
N GLU A 112 -9.19 -8.51 -10.29
CA GLU A 112 -9.72 -9.10 -9.05
C GLU A 112 -10.03 -8.03 -7.98
N LEU A 113 -9.42 -6.85 -8.07
CA LEU A 113 -9.67 -5.74 -7.17
C LEU A 113 -10.90 -4.93 -7.52
N THR A 114 -11.14 -4.72 -8.82
CA THR A 114 -12.29 -3.94 -9.30
C THR A 114 -13.62 -4.63 -8.96
N LEU A 115 -13.62 -5.95 -8.80
CA LEU A 115 -14.76 -6.74 -8.34
C LEU A 115 -14.97 -6.75 -6.81
N LEU A 116 -13.99 -6.28 -6.04
CA LEU A 116 -14.02 -6.26 -4.57
C LEU A 116 -14.32 -4.87 -3.98
N MET A 117 -14.37 -3.84 -4.83
CA MET A 117 -14.69 -2.45 -4.46
C MET A 117 -16.14 -2.12 -4.80
#